data_AF-A0A1G6N7T4-F1
#
_entry.id   AF-A0A1G6N7T4-F1
#
_cell.length_a   1.000
_cell.length_b   1.000
_cell.length_c   1.000
_cell.angle_alpha   90.00
_cell.angle_beta   90.00
_cell.angle_gamma   90.00
#
_symmetry.space_group_name_H-M   'P 1'
#
loop_
_entity.id
_entity.type
_entity.pdbx_description
1 polymer ?
#
loop_
_entity_poly.entity_id
_entity_poly.type
_entity_poly.pdbx_seq_one_letter_code
_entity_poly.pdbx_strand_id
1 'polypeptide(L)' 'MTAATKNIIHKLETLPDSMVNEVEDFIDFLKAKHAKSFSKADEDKIVEEPKVLYGAAKGTILYIAEDFNEPLNFS' A
#
# COMPACT_ATOMS: atom_id res chain seq x y z
N MET A 1 33.05 5.36 -3.20
CA MET A 1 31.85 4.90 -3.94
C MET A 1 31.97 3.42 -4.23
N THR A 2 30.93 2.64 -3.96
CA THR A 2 30.90 1.22 -4.33
C THR A 2 30.56 1.07 -5.81
N ALA A 3 30.84 -0.09 -6.40
CA ALA A 3 30.43 -0.40 -7.77
C ALA A 3 28.90 -0.27 -7.96
N ALA A 4 28.13 -0.65 -6.93
CA ALA A 4 26.68 -0.49 -6.90
C ALA A 4 26.27 0.99 -6.99
N THR A 5 26.94 1.89 -6.25
CA THR A 5 26.66 3.33 -6.30
C THR A 5 26.91 3.91 -7.69
N LYS A 6 28.00 3.49 -8.36
CA LYS A 6 28.31 3.95 -9.73
C LYS A 6 27.24 3.53 -10.74
N ASN A 7 26.75 2.30 -10.64
CA ASN A 7 25.69 1.80 -11.51
C ASN A 7 24.35 2.53 -11.31
N ILE A 8 24.04 2.95 -10.08
CA ILE A 8 22.83 3.73 -9.80
C ILE A 8 22.92 5.11 -10.44
N ILE A 9 24.05 5.80 -10.28
CA ILE A 9 24.26 7.14 -10.87
C ILE A 9 24.13 7.08 -12.39
N HIS A 10 24.77 6.10 -13.03
CA HIS A 10 24.66 5.95 -14.49
C HIS A 10 23.21 5.73 -14.96
N LYS A 11 22.41 4.97 -14.21
CA LYS A 11 20.99 4.76 -14.54
C LYS A 11 20.17 6.05 -14.39
N LEU A 12 20.47 6.86 -13.38
CA LEU A 12 19.81 8.15 -13.16
C LEU A 12 20.13 9.14 -14.29
N GLU A 13 21.37 9.17 -14.78
CA GLU A 13 21.79 10.04 -15.90
C GLU A 13 21.05 9.72 -17.21
N THR A 14 20.63 8.47 -17.40
CA THR A 14 19.92 8.02 -18.61
C THR A 14 18.40 8.09 -18.50
N LEU A 15 17.88 8.49 -17.34
CA LEU A 15 16.44 8.51 -17.07
C LEU A 15 15.81 9.80 -17.62
N PRO A 16 14.60 9.75 -18.22
CA PRO A 16 13.89 10.97 -18.58
C PRO A 16 13.55 11.82 -17.34
N ASP A 17 13.64 13.14 -17.47
CA ASP A 17 13.36 14.11 -16.39
C ASP A 17 11.98 13.87 -15.73
N SER A 18 10.99 13.44 -16.53
CA SER A 18 9.64 13.14 -16.06
C SER A 18 9.57 12.01 -15.03
N MET A 19 10.57 11.13 -14.98
CA MET A 19 10.62 9.98 -14.06
C MET A 19 11.56 10.20 -12.88
N VAL A 20 12.32 11.30 -12.84
CA VAL A 20 13.22 11.60 -11.72
C VAL A 20 12.44 11.76 -10.42
N ASN A 21 11.27 12.42 -10.46
CA ASN A 21 10.39 12.60 -9.30
C ASN A 21 9.96 11.27 -8.66
N GLU A 22 9.60 10.27 -9.48
CA GLU A 22 9.21 8.94 -8.99
C GLU A 22 10.37 8.22 -8.29
N VAL A 23 11.60 8.43 -8.76
CA VAL A 23 12.78 7.85 -8.14
C VAL A 23 13.11 8.54 -6.81
N GLU A 24 12.93 9.86 -6.72
CA GLU A 24 13.05 10.60 -5.46
C GLU A 24 12.05 10.08 -4.42
N ASP A 25 10.77 9.94 -4.79
CA ASP A 25 9.72 9.38 -3.93
C ASP A 25 10.07 7.97 -3.44
N PHE A 26 10.62 7.12 -4.32
CA PHE A 26 11.01 5.76 -3.95
C PHE A 26 12.21 5.74 -2.99
N ILE A 27 13.18 6.63 -3.18
CA ILE A 27 14.33 6.77 -2.28
C ILE A 27 13.84 7.20 -0.89
N ASP A 28 12.93 8.16 -0.81
CA ASP A 28 12.37 8.63 0.45
C ASP A 28 11.51 7.56 1.14
N PHE A 29 10.77 6.77 0.37
CA PHE A 29 10.10 5.57 0.88
C PHE A 29 11.09 4.58 1.51
N LEU A 30 12.21 4.28 0.84
CA LEU A 30 13.24 3.38 1.37
C LEU A 30 13.87 3.91 2.66
N LYS A 31 14.18 5.22 2.73
CA LYS A 31 14.68 5.87 3.95
C LYS A 31 13.68 5.78 5.09
N ALA A 32 12.41 6.08 4.83
CA ALA A 32 11.35 6.02 5.83
C ALA A 32 11.13 4.59 6.35
N LYS A 33 11.16 3.59 5.47
CA LYS A 33 11.08 2.17 5.83
C LYS A 33 12.23 1.77 6.75
N HIS A 34 13.46 2.16 6.40
CA HIS A 34 14.64 1.89 7.22
C HIS A 34 14.51 2.58 8.59
N ALA A 35 14.18 3.87 8.62
CA ALA A 35 14.01 4.61 9.87
C ALA A 35 12.99 3.94 10.82
N LYS A 36 11.83 3.52 10.30
CA LYS A 36 10.79 2.80 11.08
C LYS A 36 11.24 1.43 11.59
N SER A 37 12.13 0.74 10.87
CA SER A 37 12.65 -0.55 11.33
C SER A 37 13.62 -0.43 12.51
N PHE A 38 14.23 0.74 12.71
CA PHE A 38 15.09 1.04 13.87
C PHE A 38 14.33 1.62 15.06
N SER A 39 13.13 2.19 14.86
CA SER A 39 12.29 2.72 15.95
C SER A 39 11.57 1.64 16.77
N LYS A 40 11.77 0.35 16.49
CA LYS A 40 11.14 -0.78 17.20
C LYS A 40 11.99 -1.40 18.31
N ALA A 41 13.07 -0.72 18.73
CA ALA A 41 13.95 -1.25 19.78
C ALA A 41 13.53 -0.87 21.21
N ASP A 42 12.67 0.12 21.43
CA ASP A 42 12.22 0.49 22.77
C ASP A 42 10.77 0.99 22.74
N GLU A 43 9.83 0.10 23.05
CA GLU A 43 8.67 0.39 23.89
C GLU A 43 7.88 -0.91 24.06
N ASP A 44 8.10 -1.56 25.21
CA ASP A 44 7.13 -2.40 25.90
C ASP A 44 5.86 -1.59 26.25
N LYS A 45 5.18 -1.06 25.23
CA LYS A 45 3.79 -0.65 25.37
C LYS A 45 2.97 -1.86 25.05
N ILE A 46 2.36 -2.42 26.09
CA ILE A 46 1.25 -3.36 26.02
C ILE A 46 0.26 -2.78 25.01
N VAL A 47 0.32 -3.26 23.77
CA VAL A 47 -0.68 -3.01 22.76
C VAL A 47 -1.84 -3.88 23.18
N GLU A 48 -2.88 -3.28 23.78
CA GLU A 48 -4.18 -3.95 23.84
C GLU A 48 -4.48 -4.46 22.44
N GLU A 49 -4.68 -5.77 22.31
CA GLU A 49 -5.06 -6.37 21.04
C GLU A 49 -6.21 -5.53 20.47
N PRO A 50 -6.10 -5.01 19.23
CA PRO A 50 -7.24 -4.36 18.62
C PRO A 50 -8.36 -5.38 18.65
N LYS A 51 -9.48 -5.05 19.32
CA LYS A 51 -10.69 -5.87 19.28
C LYS A 51 -10.97 -6.13 17.82
N VAL A 52 -10.67 -7.35 17.41
CA VAL A 52 -10.84 -7.82 16.07
C VAL A 52 -12.34 -7.84 15.81
N LEU A 53 -12.90 -6.72 15.33
CA LEU A 53 -14.06 -6.73 14.45
C LEU A 53 -13.59 -7.25 13.07
N TYR A 54 -12.92 -8.41 13.08
CA TYR A 54 -12.66 -9.19 11.89
C TYR A 54 -13.93 -9.95 11.61
N GLY A 55 -14.66 -9.39 10.68
CA GLY A 55 -15.89 -9.90 10.14
C GLY A 55 -16.36 -8.77 9.26
N ALA A 56 -16.10 -8.87 7.95
CA ALA A 56 -16.93 -8.18 6.98
C ALA A 56 -18.36 -8.30 7.50
N ALA A 57 -19.06 -7.16 7.66
CA ALA A 57 -20.50 -7.19 7.87
C ALA A 57 -21.06 -8.06 6.73
N LYS A 58 -21.31 -9.34 7.04
CA LYS A 58 -21.67 -10.35 6.07
C LYS A 58 -22.98 -9.87 5.46
N GLY A 59 -22.91 -9.44 4.20
CA GLY A 59 -24.02 -9.29 3.27
C GLY A 59 -25.39 -9.08 3.90
N THR A 60 -25.57 -8.03 4.70
CA THR A 60 -26.91 -7.67 5.16
C THR A 60 -27.56 -6.86 4.04
N ILE A 61 -27.99 -7.55 2.99
CA ILE A 61 -29.03 -6.98 2.12
C ILE A 61 -30.31 -7.10 2.93
N LEU A 62 -30.80 -5.98 3.46
CA LEU A 62 -32.03 -5.95 4.28
C LEU A 62 -33.28 -6.24 3.45
N TYR A 63 -33.22 -6.08 2.12
CA TYR A 63 -34.30 -6.39 1.20
C TYR A 63 -33.75 -6.60 -0.22
N ILE A 64 -34.00 -7.77 -0.81
CA ILE A 64 -33.82 -8.05 -2.24
C ILE A 64 -35.23 -8.11 -2.83
N ALA A 65 -35.48 -7.36 -3.91
CA ALA A 65 -36.77 -7.42 -4.60
C ALA A 65 -36.98 -8.82 -5.23
N GLU A 66 -38.22 -9.31 -5.25
CA GLU A 66 -38.55 -10.66 -5.72
C GLU A 66 -38.15 -10.91 -7.19
N ASP A 67 -38.07 -9.84 -7.97
CA ASP A 67 -37.75 -9.83 -9.40
C ASP A 67 -36.25 -9.68 -9.72
N PHE A 68 -35.36 -9.65 -8.70
CA PHE A 68 -33.92 -9.47 -8.92
C PHE A 68 -33.30 -10.49 -9.89
N ASN A 69 -33.84 -11.71 -9.90
CA ASN A 69 -33.38 -12.79 -10.79
C ASN A 69 -34.23 -12.92 -12.06
N GLU A 70 -35.25 -12.10 -12.26
CA GLU A 70 -36.09 -12.18 -13.46
C GLU A 70 -35.37 -11.56 -14.67
N PRO A 71 -35.52 -12.16 -15.86
CA PRO A 71 -34.94 -11.61 -17.08
C PRO A 71 -35.53 -10.24 -17.37
N LEU A 72 -34.68 -9.29 -17.77
CA LEU A 72 -35.12 -7.99 -18.25
C LEU A 72 -35.99 -8.20 -19.50
N ASN A 73 -37.30 -8.04 -19.35
CA ASN A 73 -38.23 -8.09 -20.46
C ASN A 73 -38.04 -6.83 -21.31
N PHE A 74 -37.24 -6.93 -22.36
CA PHE A 74 -37.21 -5.93 -23.42
C PHE A 74 -38.28 -6.31 -24.45
N SER A 75 -39.43 -5.63 -24.40
CA SER A 75 -40.44 -5.67 -25.48
C SER A 75 -40.12 -4.64 -26.55
#